data_AF-M9RCP7-F1
#
_entry.id   AF-M9RCP7-F1
#
_cell.length_a   1.000
_cell.length_b   1.000
_cell.length_c   1.000
_cell.angle_alpha   90.00
_cell.angle_beta   90.00
_cell.angle_gamma   90.00
#
_symmetry.space_group_name_H-M   'P 1'
#
loop_
_entity.id
_entity.type
_entity.pdbx_description
1 polymer ?
#
loop_
_entity_poly.entity_id
_entity_poly.type
_entity_poly.pdbx_seq_one_letter_code
_entity_poly.pdbx_strand_id
1 'polypeptide(L)' 'MDTYSFLRELADSWALLALFIFLVGVWLWAFRPGSRDLHADAADVIFRNEDGPIIDTTKGPEGQK' A
#
# COMPACT_ATOMS: atom_id res chain seq x y z
N MET A 1 27.22 -38.49 1.08
CA MET A 1 27.47 -37.04 1.14
C MET A 1 27.92 -36.74 2.55
N ASP A 2 29.18 -36.33 2.73
CA ASP A 2 29.75 -36.04 4.05
C ASP A 2 29.23 -34.72 4.63
N THR A 3 29.12 -34.62 5.96
CA THR A 3 28.57 -33.46 6.69
C THR A 3 29.20 -32.12 6.29
N TYR A 4 30.46 -32.13 5.90
CA TYR A 4 31.18 -30.95 5.42
C TYR A 4 30.60 -30.38 4.12
N SER A 5 30.19 -31.24 3.19
CA SER A 5 29.61 -30.79 1.91
C SER A 5 28.25 -30.12 2.12
N PHE A 6 27.45 -30.65 3.05
CA PHE A 6 26.17 -30.06 3.45
C PHE A 6 26.35 -28.68 4.11
N LEU A 7 27.28 -28.55 5.07
CA LEU A 7 27.59 -27.28 5.73
C LEU A 7 28.12 -26.22 4.75
N ARG A 8 28.86 -26.65 3.71
CA ARG A 8 29.40 -25.77 2.67
C ARG A 8 28.32 -25.25 1.72
N GLU A 9 27.45 -26.12 1.21
CA GLU A 9 26.32 -25.72 0.36
C GLU A 9 25.33 -24.82 1.08
N LEU A 10 25.10 -25.10 2.37
CA LEU A 10 24.42 -24.21 3.28
C LEU A 10 25.11 -22.83 3.26
N ALA A 11 26.37 -22.73 3.71
CA ALA A 11 27.09 -21.46 3.84
C ALA A 11 27.20 -20.64 2.53
N ASP A 12 27.40 -21.28 1.38
CA ASP A 12 27.58 -20.59 0.09
C ASP A 12 26.27 -19.95 -0.45
N SER A 13 25.08 -20.42 -0.04
CA SER A 13 23.81 -20.03 -0.67
C SER A 13 22.86 -19.19 0.20
N TRP A 14 23.08 -19.09 1.51
CA TRP A 14 22.19 -18.35 2.43
C TRP A 14 22.08 -16.85 2.13
N ALA A 15 23.18 -16.20 1.75
CA ALA A 15 23.15 -14.77 1.45
C ALA A 15 22.30 -14.47 0.20
N LEU A 16 22.42 -15.29 -0.83
CA LEU A 16 21.61 -15.18 -2.05
C LEU A 16 20.14 -15.53 -1.78
N LEU A 17 19.88 -16.54 -0.95
CA LEU A 17 18.52 -16.91 -0.53
C LEU A 17 17.85 -15.76 0.25
N ALA A 18 18.58 -15.14 1.19
CA ALA A 18 18.07 -14.00 1.95
C ALA A 18 17.73 -12.81 1.04
N LEU A 19 18.60 -12.49 0.08
CA LEU A 19 18.35 -11.45 -0.91
C LEU A 19 17.11 -11.77 -1.77
N PHE A 20 16.95 -13.02 -2.19
CA PHE A 20 15.80 -13.46 -2.98
C PHE A 20 14.49 -13.36 -2.20
N ILE A 21 14.46 -13.82 -0.94
CA ILE A 21 13.28 -13.70 -0.07
C ILE A 21 12.97 -12.22 0.18
N PHE A 22 13.98 -11.38 0.43
CA PHE A 22 13.80 -9.94 0.59
C PHE A 22 13.18 -9.31 -0.66
N LEU A 23 13.69 -9.64 -1.84
CA LEU A 23 13.17 -9.15 -3.12
C LEU A 23 11.69 -9.52 -3.28
N VAL A 24 11.33 -10.80 -3.08
CA VAL A 24 9.94 -11.26 -3.14
C VAL A 24 9.08 -10.55 -2.10
N GLY A 25 9.60 -10.34 -0.89
CA GLY A 25 8.93 -9.59 0.18
C GLY A 25 8.60 -8.15 -0.22
N VAL A 26 9.54 -7.45 -0.85
CA VAL A 26 9.32 -6.09 -1.40
C VAL A 26 8.29 -6.13 -2.52
N TRP A 27 8.34 -7.13 -3.39
CA TRP A 27 7.37 -7.29 -4.48
C TRP A 27 5.95 -7.46 -3.93
N LEU A 28 5.76 -8.37 -2.98
CA LEU A 28 4.47 -8.59 -2.30
C LEU A 28 4.00 -7.35 -1.53
N TRP A 29 4.93 -6.61 -0.90
CA TRP A 29 4.62 -5.37 -0.21
C TRP A 29 4.19 -4.26 -1.18
N ALA A 30 4.82 -4.13 -2.35
CA ALA A 30 4.42 -3.16 -3.37
C ALA A 30 3.01 -3.45 -3.93
N PHE A 31 2.65 -4.72 -4.05
CA PHE A 31 1.29 -5.14 -4.44
C PHE A 31 0.29 -5.16 -3.27
N ARG A 32 0.71 -4.85 -2.04
CA ARG A 32 -0.20 -4.71 -0.89
C ARG A 32 -1.19 -3.59 -1.21
N PRO A 33 -2.51 -3.86 -1.28
CA PRO A 33 -3.51 -2.89 -1.76
C PRO A 33 -3.87 -1.81 -0.71
N GLY A 34 -2.92 -1.41 0.15
CA GLY A 34 -3.19 -0.58 1.34
C GLY A 34 -3.50 0.90 1.07
N SER A 35 -3.15 1.43 -0.11
CA SER A 35 -3.34 2.85 -0.44
C SER A 35 -4.52 3.10 -1.39
N ARG A 36 -5.29 2.05 -1.74
CA ARG A 36 -6.36 2.17 -2.74
C ARG A 36 -7.43 3.19 -2.31
N ASP A 37 -7.81 3.18 -1.03
CA ASP A 37 -8.84 4.10 -0.52
C ASP A 37 -8.34 5.55 -0.46
N LEU A 38 -7.07 5.77 -0.08
CA LEU A 38 -6.48 7.11 -0.06
C LEU A 38 -6.33 7.71 -1.46
N HIS A 39 -5.96 6.87 -2.45
CA HIS A 39 -5.88 7.31 -3.84
C HIS A 39 -7.27 7.54 -4.46
N ALA A 40 -8.26 6.73 -4.09
CA ALA A 40 -9.65 6.94 -4.51
C ALA A 40 -10.22 8.25 -3.94
N ASP A 41 -10.00 8.50 -2.64
CA ASP A 41 -10.42 9.72 -1.95
C ASP A 41 -9.81 10.97 -2.59
N ALA A 42 -8.51 10.95 -2.91
CA ALA A 42 -7.82 12.06 -3.57
C ALA A 42 -8.30 12.30 -5.02
N ALA A 43 -8.61 11.24 -5.77
CA ALA A 43 -9.14 11.35 -7.14
C ALA A 43 -10.55 11.95 -7.16
N ASP A 44 -11.33 11.68 -6.11
CA ASP A 44 -12.72 12.12 -5.98
C ASP A 44 -12.86 13.60 -5.58
N VAL A 45 -11.82 14.23 -5.02
CA VAL A 45 -11.84 15.61 -4.51
C VAL A 45 -12.41 16.63 -5.51
N ILE A 46 -12.09 16.51 -6.80
CA ILE A 46 -12.55 17.44 -7.84
C ILE A 46 -14.01 17.16 -8.25
N PHE A 47 -14.45 15.91 -8.15
CA PHE A 47 -15.77 15.44 -8.57
C PHE A 47 -16.83 15.50 -7.46
N ARG A 48 -16.41 15.60 -6.19
CA ARG A 48 -17.30 15.66 -5.01
C ARG A 48 -18.46 16.65 -5.05
N ASN A 49 -18.40 17.68 -5.87
CA ASN A 49 -19.43 18.72 -6.00
C ASN A 49 -19.95 18.89 -7.43
N GLU A 50 -19.79 17.88 -8.28
CA GLU A 50 -20.25 17.91 -9.67
C GLU A 50 -21.77 18.00 -9.81
N ASP A 51 -22.52 17.39 -8.88
CA ASP A 51 -23.99 17.46 -8.82
C ASP A 51 -24.54 18.78 -8.25
N GLY A 52 -23.66 19.72 -7.89
CA GLY A 52 -24.00 21.04 -7.37
C GLY A 52 -23.53 21.28 -5.93
N PRO A 53 -23.68 22.52 -5.41
CA PRO A 53 -23.21 22.89 -4.08
C PRO A 53 -23.94 22.10 -2.98
N ILE A 54 -23.21 21.69 -1.94
CA ILE A 54 -23.81 21.04 -0.77
C ILE A 54 -24.69 22.06 -0.04
N ILE A 55 -25.99 21.80 -0.02
CA ILE A 55 -26.94 22.53 0.82
C ILE A 55 -26.85 21.95 2.23
N ASP A 56 -26.08 22.59 3.11
CA ASP A 56 -26.03 22.24 4.52
C ASP A 56 -27.35 22.59 5.20
N THR A 57 -28.24 21.60 5.31
CA THR A 57 -29.55 21.77 5.96
C THR A 57 -29.46 21.91 7.48
N THR A 58 -28.26 21.77 8.06
CA THR A 58 -27.99 21.88 9.50
C THR A 58 -27.71 23.33 9.92
N LYS A 59 -27.39 24.21 8.96
CA LYS A 59 -27.36 25.65 9.22
C LYS A 59 -28.79 26.16 9.37
N GLY A 60 -29.18 26.42 10.61
CA GLY A 60 -30.32 27.31 10.90
C GLY A 60 -30.15 28.67 10.20
N PRO A 61 -31.21 29.49 10.14
CA PRO A 61 -31.36 30.68 9.27
C PRO A 61 -30.33 31.81 9.44
N GLU A 62 -29.29 31.60 10.23
CA GLU A 62 -28.27 32.57 10.59
C GLU A 62 -27.07 32.57 9.64
N GLY A 63 -26.92 31.53 8.79
CA GLY A 63 -25.77 31.36 7.88
C GLY A 63 -25.94 31.93 6.47
N GLN A 64 -27.04 32.63 6.16
CA GLN A 64 -27.38 33.16 4.82
C GLN A 64 -27.34 34.70 4.73
N LYS A 65 -26.72 35.39 5.70
CA LYS A 65 -26.54 36.86 5.65
C LYS A 65 -25.19 37.24 5.09
#